data_AF-A0A8H5L7F5-F1
#
_entry.id   AF-A0A8H5L7F5-F1
#
_cell.length_a   1.000
_cell.length_b   1.000
_cell.length_c   1.000
_cell.angle_alpha   90.00
_cell.angle_beta   90.00
_cell.angle_gamma   90.00
#
_symmetry.space_group_name_H-M   'P 1'
#
loop_
_entity.id
_entity.type
_entity.pdbx_description
1 polymer ?
#
loop_
_entity_poly.entity_id
_entity_poly.type
_entity_poly.pdbx_seq_one_letter_code
_entity_poly.pdbx_strand_id
1 'polypeptide(L)'
;MAFGLGKLKTLGLSVLIFAILVAAFDKTDEIEHRFQFKITGTRILGLFIIIFVVSNFKSMPFVWTLRVLYTISYHTVLRKSPQLGPKALFKPIIATTSTSLLEVDYYLHKSNSTYFADLDVGRAHLIAYLFRHGFHRLSNNTKLGIVLDPKTGTPMSGRLGINLGAVETCFRREITAFKQVEMWSYVLTWDRKWLYIVTHFVPKGTALPTEWLDPRFARTATRPLLKDSGDLSKKIYATALSKYVFKLKRLTVPLSTVLEQAGLLPTRPGGWVIGEQDLEAVGLDGSSIGISKDGEWDWRRVEAQRRRGIELISKPNHLDLIHDGFDGGSEGAIGRFSPG
;
A
#
# COMPACT_ATOMS: atom_id res chain seq x y z
N MET A 1 -27.15 7.80 -12.79
CA MET A 1 -27.16 8.05 -11.33
C MET A 1 -27.27 6.71 -10.61
N ALA A 2 -26.18 6.18 -10.07
CA ALA A 2 -26.19 4.96 -9.27
C ALA A 2 -25.17 5.11 -8.14
N PHE A 3 -25.52 5.92 -7.14
CA PHE A 3 -24.76 6.03 -5.91
C PHE A 3 -25.23 4.95 -4.93
N GLY A 4 -24.32 4.07 -4.53
CA GLY A 4 -24.14 3.83 -3.10
C GLY A 4 -24.92 2.71 -2.39
N LEU A 5 -25.18 1.54 -3.02
CA LEU A 5 -25.64 0.38 -2.24
C LEU A 5 -24.58 -0.18 -1.25
N GLY A 6 -23.29 0.14 -1.46
CA GLY A 6 -22.20 -0.35 -0.61
C GLY A 6 -22.07 0.35 0.75
N LYS A 7 -22.37 1.66 0.81
CA LYS A 7 -22.34 2.44 2.07
C LYS A 7 -23.54 2.13 2.97
N LEU A 8 -24.67 1.73 2.37
CA LEU A 8 -25.87 1.38 3.13
C LEU A 8 -25.72 0.08 3.93
N LYS A 9 -24.91 -0.87 3.45
CA LYS A 9 -24.68 -2.16 4.14
C LYS A 9 -23.82 -2.01 5.40
N THR A 10 -22.79 -1.16 5.38
CA THR A 10 -21.96 -0.88 6.56
C THR A 10 -22.67 0.04 7.55
N LEU A 11 -23.42 1.03 7.06
CA LEU A 11 -24.27 1.86 7.92
C LEU A 11 -25.38 1.01 8.57
N GLY A 12 -26.01 0.10 7.83
CA GLY A 12 -27.03 -0.82 8.33
C GLY A 12 -26.51 -1.75 9.42
N LEU A 13 -25.29 -2.29 9.27
CA LEU A 13 -24.68 -3.13 10.32
C LEU A 13 -24.32 -2.30 11.56
N SER A 14 -23.85 -1.07 11.38
CA SER A 14 -23.53 -0.15 12.47
C SER A 14 -24.78 0.29 13.24
N VAL A 15 -25.87 0.57 12.51
CA VAL A 15 -27.19 0.92 13.05
C VAL A 15 -27.84 -0.29 13.71
N LEU A 16 -27.64 -1.51 13.17
CA LEU A 16 -28.13 -2.74 13.79
C LEU A 16 -27.37 -3.06 15.08
N ILE A 17 -26.04 -2.89 15.10
CA ILE A 17 -25.23 -3.02 16.32
C ILE A 17 -25.63 -1.93 17.32
N PHE A 18 -25.89 -0.70 16.87
CA PHE A 18 -26.41 0.38 17.70
C PHE A 18 -27.79 0.05 18.28
N ALA A 19 -28.72 -0.47 17.47
CA ALA A 19 -30.05 -0.87 17.90
C ALA A 19 -30.01 -2.06 18.86
N ILE A 20 -29.14 -3.05 18.63
CA ILE A 20 -28.95 -4.20 19.54
C ILE A 20 -28.31 -3.76 20.85
N LEU A 21 -27.32 -2.85 20.83
CA LEU A 21 -26.74 -2.28 22.04
C LEU A 21 -27.78 -1.48 22.83
N VAL A 22 -28.55 -0.61 22.17
CA VAL A 22 -29.63 0.17 22.80
C VAL A 22 -30.73 -0.75 23.37
N ALA A 23 -31.15 -1.77 22.63
CA ALA A 23 -32.16 -2.74 23.07
C ALA A 23 -31.66 -3.67 24.19
N ALA A 24 -30.37 -4.02 24.20
CA ALA A 24 -29.78 -4.80 25.29
C ALA A 24 -29.73 -4.04 26.62
N PHE A 25 -29.79 -2.70 26.57
CA PHE A 25 -29.91 -1.83 27.74
C PHE A 25 -31.38 -1.57 28.17
N ASP A 26 -32.37 -2.03 27.40
CA ASP A 26 -33.80 -1.75 27.63
C ASP A 26 -34.48 -2.78 28.54
N LYS A 27 -33.71 -3.70 29.15
CA LYS A 27 -34.25 -4.74 30.02
C LYS A 27 -34.20 -4.35 31.49
N THR A 28 -34.78 -3.21 31.84
CA THR A 28 -35.16 -2.90 33.22
C THR A 28 -36.42 -2.05 33.22
N ASP A 29 -37.45 -2.62 33.83
CA ASP A 29 -38.62 -2.00 34.45
C ASP A 29 -39.80 -1.66 33.54
N GLU A 30 -40.71 -2.63 33.46
CA GLU A 30 -42.15 -2.34 33.46
C GLU A 30 -42.45 -1.45 34.66
N ILE A 31 -42.89 -0.21 34.44
CA ILE A 31 -43.96 0.50 35.17
C ILE A 31 -44.15 1.91 34.56
N GLU A 32 -45.39 2.14 34.13
CA GLU A 32 -46.12 3.40 33.88
C GLU A 32 -45.48 4.59 33.13
N HIS A 33 -46.19 4.96 32.07
CA HIS A 33 -46.02 6.16 31.25
C HIS A 33 -45.97 7.48 32.07
N ARG A 34 -44.76 8.01 32.24
CA ARG A 34 -44.49 9.46 32.17
C ARG A 34 -43.24 9.67 31.34
N PHE A 35 -43.39 10.36 30.20
CA PHE A 35 -42.29 10.73 29.31
C PHE A 35 -41.43 11.85 29.94
N GLN A 36 -40.78 11.53 31.06
CA GLN A 36 -39.66 12.29 31.58
C GLN A 36 -38.41 11.55 31.13
N PHE A 37 -37.75 12.06 30.10
CA PHE A 37 -36.43 11.59 29.68
C PHE A 37 -35.43 11.95 30.79
N LYS A 38 -35.45 11.23 31.92
CA LYS A 38 -34.36 11.26 32.89
C LYS A 38 -33.19 10.58 32.21
N ILE A 39 -32.32 11.40 31.61
CA ILE A 39 -31.03 10.91 31.11
C ILE A 39 -30.20 10.56 32.34
N THR A 40 -30.31 9.31 32.81
CA THR A 40 -29.49 8.78 33.90
C THR A 40 -28.02 8.92 33.52
N GLY A 41 -27.13 9.27 34.46
CA GLY A 41 -25.70 9.46 34.20
C GLY A 41 -25.05 8.27 33.46
N THR A 42 -25.55 7.06 33.67
CA THR A 42 -25.17 5.84 32.95
C THR A 42 -25.44 5.91 31.44
N ARG A 43 -26.56 6.51 31.01
CA ARG A 43 -26.91 6.69 29.58
C ARG A 43 -25.98 7.70 28.91
N ILE A 44 -25.62 8.77 29.63
CA ILE A 44 -24.64 9.77 29.17
C ILE A 44 -23.26 9.14 29.02
N LEU A 45 -22.81 8.39 30.04
CA LEU A 45 -21.53 7.69 30.00
C LEU A 45 -21.49 6.66 28.86
N GLY A 46 -22.55 5.88 28.69
CA GLY A 46 -22.68 4.93 27.58
C GLY A 46 -22.57 5.60 26.21
N LEU A 47 -23.22 6.76 26.03
CA LEU A 47 -23.12 7.56 24.81
C LEU A 47 -21.67 8.03 24.57
N PHE A 48 -20.98 8.54 25.59
CA PHE A 48 -19.58 8.95 25.48
C PHE A 48 -18.65 7.78 25.14
N ILE A 49 -18.86 6.60 25.72
CA ILE A 49 -18.11 5.40 25.38
C ILE A 49 -18.32 5.02 23.91
N ILE A 50 -19.57 5.05 23.42
CA ILE A 50 -19.86 4.74 22.01
C ILE A 50 -19.17 5.75 21.09
N ILE A 51 -19.28 7.05 21.37
CA ILE A 51 -18.60 8.10 20.59
C ILE A 51 -17.08 7.88 20.59
N PHE A 52 -16.51 7.56 21.75
CA PHE A 52 -15.08 7.28 21.89
C PHE A 52 -14.66 6.08 21.04
N VAL A 53 -15.38 4.95 21.12
CA VAL A 53 -15.06 3.74 20.36
C VAL A 53 -15.23 3.96 18.86
N VAL A 54 -16.31 4.63 18.43
CA VAL A 54 -16.57 4.86 16.99
C VAL A 54 -15.55 5.82 16.39
N SER A 55 -15.26 6.93 17.06
CA SER A 55 -14.26 7.91 16.59
C SER A 55 -12.82 7.37 16.58
N ASN A 56 -12.56 6.32 17.36
CA ASN A 56 -11.23 5.73 17.54
C ASN A 56 -11.12 4.28 17.12
N PHE A 57 -12.12 3.73 16.42
CA PHE A 57 -12.16 2.31 16.09
C PHE A 57 -10.86 1.84 15.42
N LYS A 58 -10.32 2.65 14.50
CA LYS A 58 -9.05 2.41 13.80
C LYS A 58 -7.85 2.22 14.75
N SER A 59 -7.85 2.93 15.89
CA SER A 59 -6.79 2.94 16.90
C SER A 59 -7.02 1.96 18.04
N MET A 60 -8.14 1.23 18.05
CA MET A 60 -8.42 0.25 19.09
C MET A 60 -7.43 -0.92 19.04
N PRO A 61 -7.16 -1.59 20.18
CA PRO A 61 -6.29 -2.75 20.22
C PRO A 61 -6.64 -3.79 19.15
N PHE A 62 -5.60 -4.39 18.56
CA PHE A 62 -5.68 -5.39 17.48
C PHE A 62 -6.26 -4.92 16.14
N VAL A 63 -6.90 -3.75 16.03
CA VAL A 63 -7.50 -3.29 14.77
C VAL A 63 -6.44 -3.06 13.69
N TRP A 64 -5.26 -2.54 14.06
CA TRP A 64 -4.12 -2.47 13.15
C TRP A 64 -3.72 -3.87 12.63
N THR A 65 -3.56 -4.85 13.53
CA THR A 65 -3.19 -6.23 13.16
C THR A 65 -4.22 -6.84 12.21
N LEU A 66 -5.51 -6.64 12.50
CA LEU A 66 -6.60 -7.11 11.64
C LEU A 66 -6.58 -6.45 10.27
N ARG A 67 -6.32 -5.13 10.16
CA ARG A 67 -6.20 -4.42 8.88
C ARG A 67 -5.06 -4.99 8.02
N VAL A 68 -3.88 -5.23 8.61
CA VAL A 68 -2.74 -5.81 7.90
C VAL A 68 -3.02 -7.26 7.47
N LEU A 69 -3.50 -8.11 8.37
CA LEU A 69 -3.79 -9.52 8.06
C LEU A 69 -4.93 -9.67 7.06
N TYR A 70 -5.98 -8.85 7.18
CA TYR A 70 -7.07 -8.78 6.22
C TYR A 70 -6.53 -8.41 4.85
N THR A 71 -5.67 -7.39 4.75
CA THR A 71 -5.08 -6.94 3.49
C THR A 71 -4.29 -8.05 2.79
N ILE A 72 -3.43 -8.74 3.54
CA ILE A 72 -2.65 -9.86 3.02
C ILE A 72 -3.59 -10.99 2.55
N SER A 73 -4.55 -11.38 3.38
CA SER A 73 -5.50 -12.45 3.09
C SER A 73 -6.44 -12.12 1.93
N TYR A 74 -6.83 -10.85 1.81
CA TYR A 74 -7.70 -10.36 0.76
C TYR A 74 -7.03 -10.55 -0.60
N HIS A 75 -5.76 -10.14 -0.74
CA HIS A 75 -5.06 -10.26 -2.02
C HIS A 75 -4.57 -11.67 -2.31
N THR A 76 -4.28 -12.49 -1.29
CA THR A 76 -3.69 -13.83 -1.50
C THR A 76 -4.71 -14.97 -1.51
N VAL A 77 -5.80 -14.85 -0.74
CA VAL A 77 -6.79 -15.91 -0.52
C VAL A 77 -8.18 -15.51 -1.00
N LEU A 78 -8.78 -14.46 -0.42
CA LEU A 78 -10.21 -14.13 -0.62
C LEU A 78 -10.50 -13.61 -2.02
N ARG A 79 -9.66 -12.70 -2.50
CA ARG A 79 -9.77 -12.06 -3.81
C ARG A 79 -8.41 -12.00 -4.49
N LYS A 80 -7.87 -13.20 -4.73
CA LYS A 80 -6.61 -13.47 -5.45
C LYS A 80 -6.31 -12.42 -6.51
N SER A 81 -5.22 -11.68 -6.33
CA SER A 81 -4.78 -10.70 -7.33
C SER A 81 -4.47 -11.39 -8.66
N PRO A 82 -4.85 -10.77 -9.79
CA PRO A 82 -4.45 -11.24 -11.13
C PRO A 82 -2.95 -10.98 -11.37
N GLN A 83 -2.40 -11.69 -12.36
CA GLN A 83 -1.04 -11.45 -12.84
C GLN A 83 -1.07 -10.33 -13.88
N LEU A 84 -0.47 -9.18 -13.58
CA LEU A 84 -0.50 -7.99 -14.45
C LEU A 84 0.75 -7.80 -15.33
N GLY A 85 1.78 -8.61 -15.12
CA GLY A 85 3.03 -8.55 -15.89
C GLY A 85 3.91 -7.33 -15.56
N PRO A 86 4.98 -7.09 -16.35
CA PRO A 86 5.95 -6.03 -16.11
C PRO A 86 5.37 -4.60 -16.07
N LYS A 87 4.29 -4.34 -16.82
CA LYS A 87 3.62 -3.03 -16.86
C LYS A 87 3.18 -2.55 -15.48
N ALA A 88 2.88 -3.46 -14.55
CA ALA A 88 2.39 -3.12 -13.22
C ALA A 88 3.49 -2.86 -12.17
N LEU A 89 4.75 -3.24 -12.44
CA LEU A 89 5.81 -3.25 -11.42
C LEU A 89 5.97 -1.89 -10.73
N PHE A 90 6.00 -0.80 -11.50
CA PHE A 90 6.22 0.55 -11.01
C PHE A 90 4.92 1.35 -10.82
N LYS A 91 3.74 0.72 -10.99
CA LYS A 91 2.45 1.43 -10.94
C LYS A 91 1.93 1.50 -9.51
N PRO A 92 1.28 2.61 -9.13
CA PRO A 92 0.78 2.78 -7.78
C PRO A 92 -0.45 1.93 -7.49
N ILE A 93 -0.54 1.43 -6.26
CA ILE A 93 -1.78 1.01 -5.64
C ILE A 93 -2.27 2.13 -4.73
N ILE A 94 -3.59 2.29 -4.63
CA ILE A 94 -4.19 3.37 -3.86
C ILE A 94 -4.95 2.77 -2.69
N ALA A 95 -4.58 3.13 -1.47
CA ALA A 95 -5.32 2.77 -0.26
C ALA A 95 -5.91 4.02 0.38
N THR A 96 -7.08 3.93 1.01
CA THR A 96 -7.74 5.09 1.64
C THR A 96 -7.87 4.91 3.14
N THR A 97 -7.35 5.86 3.90
CA THR A 97 -7.39 5.88 5.37
C THR A 97 -7.99 7.19 5.88
N SER A 98 -8.28 7.26 7.17
CA SER A 98 -8.70 8.49 7.88
C SER A 98 -7.98 8.59 9.21
N THR A 99 -7.72 9.82 9.67
CA THR A 99 -7.11 10.07 10.98
C THR A 99 -8.16 9.93 12.08
N SER A 100 -8.04 8.94 12.97
CA SER A 100 -8.86 8.86 14.19
C SER A 100 -8.43 9.90 15.21
N LEU A 101 -9.26 10.17 16.22
CA LEU A 101 -8.95 11.17 17.24
C LEU A 101 -7.71 10.80 18.05
N LEU A 102 -7.52 9.52 18.38
CA LEU A 102 -6.34 8.97 19.08
C LEU A 102 -5.07 8.94 18.20
N GLU A 103 -5.17 9.26 16.91
CA GLU A 103 -3.99 9.43 16.06
C GLU A 103 -3.49 10.88 16.04
N VAL A 104 -4.20 11.81 16.68
CA VAL A 104 -3.85 13.23 16.74
C VAL A 104 -2.98 13.49 17.96
N ASP A 105 -1.92 14.27 17.79
CA ASP A 105 -1.03 14.69 18.87
C ASP A 105 -1.46 16.02 19.52
N TYR A 106 -0.61 16.56 20.39
CA TYR A 106 -0.87 17.80 21.12
C TYR A 106 -0.87 19.06 20.23
N TYR A 107 -0.39 18.97 18.98
CA TYR A 107 -0.50 20.04 17.98
C TYR A 107 -1.78 19.93 17.13
N LEU A 108 -2.70 19.01 17.47
CA LEU A 108 -3.99 18.83 16.80
C LEU A 108 -3.89 18.36 15.34
N HIS A 109 -2.74 17.79 14.95
CA HIS A 109 -2.58 17.07 13.70
C HIS A 109 -2.21 15.61 13.92
N LYS A 110 -2.29 14.80 12.87
CA LYS A 110 -1.87 13.41 12.87
C LYS A 110 -0.43 13.30 13.39
N SER A 111 -0.24 12.51 14.44
CA SER A 111 1.06 12.27 15.04
C SER A 111 1.98 11.57 14.05
N ASN A 112 3.25 12.00 14.01
CA ASN A 112 4.28 11.45 13.11
C ASN A 112 4.35 9.92 13.14
N SER A 113 4.22 9.31 14.32
CA SER A 113 4.29 7.85 14.49
C SER A 113 3.12 7.12 13.84
N THR A 114 1.95 7.74 13.74
CA THR A 114 0.73 7.09 13.24
C THR A 114 0.69 7.00 11.72
N TYR A 115 1.57 7.72 11.01
CA TYR A 115 1.81 7.50 9.58
C TYR A 115 2.33 6.09 9.32
N PHE A 116 3.19 5.55 10.19
CA PHE A 116 3.79 4.23 10.00
C PHE A 116 2.75 3.10 10.08
N ALA A 117 1.73 3.25 10.94
CA ALA A 117 0.61 2.30 11.01
C ALA A 117 -0.19 2.25 9.70
N ASP A 118 -0.37 3.40 9.04
CA ASP A 118 -1.03 3.47 7.74
C ASP A 118 -0.10 2.97 6.62
N LEU A 119 1.20 3.30 6.67
CA LEU A 119 2.20 2.77 5.75
C LEU A 119 2.23 1.24 5.74
N ASP A 120 2.11 0.58 6.91
CA ASP A 120 2.06 -0.88 6.97
C ASP A 120 0.92 -1.46 6.13
N VAL A 121 -0.28 -0.87 6.23
CA VAL A 121 -1.47 -1.34 5.49
C VAL A 121 -1.34 -1.01 4.00
N GLY A 122 -0.94 0.21 3.63
CA GLY A 122 -0.74 0.61 2.24
C GLY A 122 0.31 -0.25 1.52
N ARG A 123 1.45 -0.50 2.17
CA ARG A 123 2.53 -1.34 1.62
C ARG A 123 2.14 -2.81 1.60
N ALA A 124 1.38 -3.29 2.59
CA ALA A 124 0.83 -4.65 2.57
C ALA A 124 -0.10 -4.86 1.36
N HIS A 125 -0.93 -3.87 1.00
CA HIS A 125 -1.74 -3.94 -0.22
C HIS A 125 -0.86 -4.10 -1.45
N LEU A 126 0.17 -3.25 -1.61
CA LEU A 126 1.07 -3.29 -2.76
C LEU A 126 1.80 -4.64 -2.86
N ILE A 127 2.45 -5.04 -1.77
CA ILE A 127 3.29 -6.23 -1.71
C ILE A 127 2.44 -7.49 -1.92
N ALA A 128 1.33 -7.63 -1.18
CA ALA A 128 0.48 -8.82 -1.29
C ALA A 128 -0.22 -8.90 -2.66
N TYR A 129 -0.52 -7.77 -3.30
CA TYR A 129 -1.11 -7.76 -4.63
C TYR A 129 -0.08 -8.14 -5.70
N LEU A 130 1.04 -7.41 -5.80
CA LEU A 130 2.03 -7.58 -6.87
C LEU A 130 2.77 -8.92 -6.76
N PHE A 131 3.14 -9.34 -5.55
CA PHE A 131 4.04 -10.46 -5.34
C PHE A 131 3.31 -11.78 -5.02
N ARG A 132 1.97 -11.81 -5.10
CA ARG A 132 1.17 -13.00 -4.79
C ARG A 132 1.69 -14.28 -5.47
N HIS A 133 1.97 -14.19 -6.77
CA HIS A 133 2.45 -15.34 -7.56
C HIS A 133 3.85 -15.76 -7.11
N GLY A 134 4.73 -14.79 -6.84
CA GLY A 134 6.06 -15.03 -6.30
C GLY A 134 6.00 -15.71 -4.93
N PHE A 135 5.08 -15.29 -4.05
CA PHE A 135 4.89 -15.90 -2.74
C PHE A 135 4.45 -17.35 -2.85
N HIS A 136 3.48 -17.62 -3.72
CA HIS A 136 3.02 -18.99 -3.93
C HIS A 136 4.16 -19.92 -4.40
N ARG A 137 5.02 -19.44 -5.31
CA ARG A 137 6.16 -20.22 -5.82
C ARG A 137 7.27 -20.37 -4.77
N LEU A 138 7.67 -19.28 -4.12
CA LEU A 138 8.73 -19.28 -3.11
C LEU A 138 8.32 -20.03 -1.83
N SER A 139 7.04 -20.02 -1.44
CA SER A 139 6.55 -20.87 -0.35
C SER A 139 6.58 -22.38 -0.70
N ASN A 140 6.59 -22.72 -1.98
CA ASN A 140 6.75 -24.10 -2.48
C ASN A 140 8.17 -24.37 -2.99
N ASN A 141 9.16 -23.61 -2.51
CA ASN A 141 10.55 -23.70 -2.99
C ASN A 141 11.17 -25.09 -2.82
N THR A 142 10.79 -25.86 -1.81
CA THR A 142 11.27 -27.23 -1.61
C THR A 142 10.95 -28.16 -2.78
N LYS A 143 9.86 -27.89 -3.51
CA LYS A 143 9.46 -28.64 -4.71
C LYS A 143 10.02 -28.03 -5.98
N LEU A 144 10.12 -26.70 -6.04
CA LEU A 144 10.46 -25.96 -7.26
C LEU A 144 11.96 -25.70 -7.43
N GLY A 145 12.76 -25.81 -6.36
CA GLY A 145 14.21 -25.63 -6.43
C GLY A 145 14.67 -24.24 -6.87
N ILE A 146 13.87 -23.18 -6.66
CA ILE A 146 14.16 -21.83 -7.15
C ILE A 146 15.36 -21.23 -6.41
N VAL A 147 15.42 -21.40 -5.09
CA VAL A 147 16.48 -20.92 -4.23
C VAL A 147 17.13 -22.11 -3.56
N LEU A 148 18.43 -22.28 -3.78
CA LEU A 148 19.23 -23.35 -3.18
C LEU A 148 19.89 -22.84 -1.89
N ASP A 149 20.08 -23.75 -0.94
CA ASP A 149 20.91 -23.49 0.24
C ASP A 149 22.39 -23.49 -0.19
N PRO A 150 23.14 -22.39 -0.01
CA PRO A 150 24.55 -22.32 -0.38
C PRO A 150 25.43 -23.38 0.27
N LYS A 151 25.03 -23.93 1.43
CA LYS A 151 25.82 -24.92 2.17
C LYS A 151 25.60 -26.34 1.69
N THR A 152 24.38 -26.67 1.28
CA THR A 152 23.99 -28.06 0.98
C THR A 152 23.68 -28.28 -0.50
N GLY A 153 23.51 -27.21 -1.29
CA GLY A 153 23.11 -27.29 -2.70
C GLY A 153 21.65 -27.74 -2.90
N THR A 154 20.91 -28.02 -1.83
CA THR A 154 19.53 -28.50 -1.90
C THR A 154 18.52 -27.35 -1.89
N PRO A 155 17.29 -27.54 -2.40
CA PRO A 155 16.23 -26.54 -2.33
C PRO A 155 15.97 -26.07 -0.90
N MET A 156 16.04 -24.76 -0.69
CA MET A 156 15.84 -24.17 0.62
C MET A 156 14.42 -24.43 1.16
N SER A 157 14.36 -24.93 2.39
CA SER A 157 13.11 -25.07 3.13
C SER A 157 12.87 -23.90 4.09
N GLY A 158 11.60 -23.61 4.36
CA GLY A 158 11.20 -22.65 5.39
C GLY A 158 10.13 -21.67 4.93
N ARG A 159 9.71 -20.83 5.88
CA ARG A 159 8.71 -19.78 5.62
C ARG A 159 9.35 -18.61 4.88
N LEU A 160 8.63 -18.07 3.91
CA LEU A 160 8.95 -16.80 3.29
C LEU A 160 8.62 -15.68 4.28
N GLY A 161 9.63 -14.88 4.61
CA GLY A 161 9.51 -13.68 5.43
C GLY A 161 9.76 -12.43 4.59
N ILE A 162 8.97 -11.39 4.85
CA ILE A 162 9.09 -10.08 4.22
C ILE A 162 9.32 -9.10 5.36
N ASN A 163 10.55 -8.60 5.46
CA ASN A 163 10.95 -7.79 6.61
C ASN A 163 11.17 -6.36 6.19
N LEU A 164 10.65 -5.44 6.99
CA LEU A 164 10.93 -4.02 6.86
C LEU A 164 12.32 -3.72 7.46
N GLY A 165 13.19 -3.09 6.68
CA GLY A 165 14.54 -2.71 7.11
C GLY A 165 14.65 -1.26 7.55
N ALA A 166 13.98 -0.35 6.84
CA ALA A 166 13.98 1.07 7.16
C ALA A 166 12.75 1.75 6.56
N VAL A 167 12.33 2.85 7.19
CA VAL A 167 11.36 3.79 6.65
C VAL A 167 11.86 5.19 6.92
N GLU A 168 11.89 6.01 5.88
CA GLU A 168 12.14 7.44 5.97
C GLU A 168 10.84 8.16 5.57
N THR A 169 10.52 9.28 6.21
CA THR A 169 9.31 10.04 5.88
C THR A 169 9.60 11.52 5.97
N CYS A 170 9.29 12.24 4.89
CA CYS A 170 9.29 13.69 4.85
C CYS A 170 7.86 14.19 5.01
N PHE A 171 7.62 14.99 6.05
CA PHE A 171 6.34 15.65 6.32
C PHE A 171 6.36 17.05 5.72
N ARG A 172 5.29 17.41 5.02
CA ARG A 172 5.18 18.67 4.27
C ARG A 172 3.99 19.49 4.71
N ARG A 173 2.89 18.82 5.04
CA ARG A 173 1.65 19.45 5.48
C ARG A 173 0.95 18.58 6.51
N GLU A 174 0.20 19.24 7.39
CA GLU A 174 -0.56 18.60 8.45
C GLU A 174 -1.81 17.87 7.93
N ILE A 175 -2.14 16.76 8.61
CA ILE A 175 -3.40 16.03 8.42
C ILE A 175 -4.21 16.19 9.71
N THR A 176 -5.34 16.88 9.66
CA THR A 176 -6.22 17.08 10.81
C THR A 176 -7.07 15.84 11.11
N ALA A 177 -7.72 15.82 12.28
CA ALA A 177 -8.65 14.76 12.69
C ALA A 177 -9.72 14.48 11.64
N PHE A 178 -10.09 13.21 11.46
CA PHE A 178 -11.11 12.69 10.56
C PHE A 178 -10.91 12.97 9.06
N LYS A 179 -9.81 13.63 8.69
CA LYS A 179 -9.47 13.90 7.30
C LYS A 179 -9.21 12.60 6.56
N GLN A 180 -9.84 12.43 5.40
CA GLN A 180 -9.61 11.27 4.53
C GLN A 180 -8.40 11.50 3.63
N VAL A 181 -7.53 10.51 3.60
CA VAL A 181 -6.24 10.57 2.91
C VAL A 181 -6.09 9.32 2.04
N GLU A 182 -5.53 9.51 0.86
CA GLU A 182 -5.13 8.43 -0.03
C GLU A 182 -3.63 8.20 0.09
N MET A 183 -3.24 6.94 0.24
CA MET A 183 -1.87 6.47 0.18
C MET A 183 -1.62 5.88 -1.19
N TRP A 184 -0.72 6.52 -1.95
CA TRP A 184 -0.30 6.06 -3.27
C TRP A 184 1.04 5.36 -3.13
N SER A 185 1.02 4.03 -3.09
CA SER A 185 2.21 3.21 -2.86
C SER A 185 2.67 2.53 -4.14
N TYR A 186 3.95 2.63 -4.51
CA TYR A 186 4.52 1.98 -5.68
C TYR A 186 5.97 1.55 -5.45
N VAL A 187 6.44 0.56 -6.23
CA VAL A 187 7.86 0.20 -6.24
C VAL A 187 8.62 1.28 -7.00
N LEU A 188 9.59 1.91 -6.35
CA LEU A 188 10.48 2.87 -6.98
C LEU A 188 11.61 2.15 -7.72
N THR A 189 12.29 1.24 -7.03
CA THR A 189 13.43 0.47 -7.56
C THR A 189 13.77 -0.73 -6.66
N TRP A 190 14.76 -1.51 -7.05
CA TRP A 190 15.39 -2.54 -6.23
C TRP A 190 16.89 -2.65 -6.52
N ASP A 191 17.61 -3.08 -5.51
CA ASP A 191 18.99 -3.57 -5.62
C ASP A 191 19.03 -5.10 -5.44
N ARG A 192 20.20 -5.67 -5.15
CA ARG A 192 20.34 -7.12 -4.90
C ARG A 192 19.48 -7.60 -3.71
N LYS A 193 19.38 -6.83 -2.63
CA LYS A 193 18.81 -7.19 -1.32
C LYS A 193 17.52 -6.46 -0.96
N TRP A 194 17.37 -5.21 -1.37
CA TRP A 194 16.33 -4.29 -0.93
C TRP A 194 15.37 -3.94 -2.07
N LEU A 195 14.08 -3.99 -1.75
CA LEU A 195 13.00 -3.37 -2.51
C LEU A 195 12.69 -2.00 -1.91
N TYR A 196 12.66 -0.98 -2.76
CA TYR A 196 12.36 0.39 -2.36
C TYR A 196 10.93 0.74 -2.78
N ILE A 197 10.08 1.01 -1.79
CA ILE A 197 8.67 1.38 -1.99
C ILE A 197 8.49 2.83 -1.57
N VAL A 198 7.93 3.64 -2.47
CA VAL A 198 7.50 5.01 -2.16
C VAL A 198 6.02 4.98 -1.77
N THR A 199 5.62 5.81 -0.82
CA THR A 199 4.22 6.09 -0.51
C THR A 199 3.99 7.58 -0.33
N HIS A 200 3.09 8.15 -1.14
CA HIS A 200 2.64 9.53 -0.97
C HIS A 200 1.30 9.56 -0.25
N PHE A 201 1.19 10.40 0.78
CA PHE A 201 -0.05 10.74 1.44
C PHE A 201 -0.65 11.98 0.81
N VAL A 202 -1.82 11.85 0.18
CA VAL A 202 -2.49 12.97 -0.50
C VAL A 202 -3.94 13.10 -0.02
N PRO A 203 -4.52 14.31 -0.04
CA PRO A 203 -5.96 14.47 0.19
C PRO A 203 -6.75 13.54 -0.73
N LYS A 204 -7.77 12.88 -0.19
CA LYS A 204 -8.60 11.98 -0.99
C LYS A 204 -9.19 12.71 -2.19
N GLY A 205 -9.05 12.13 -3.38
CA GLY A 205 -9.54 12.72 -4.63
C GLY A 205 -8.62 13.79 -5.22
N THR A 206 -7.36 13.89 -4.76
CA THR A 206 -6.36 14.80 -5.34
C THR A 206 -6.07 14.47 -6.80
N ALA A 207 -6.02 13.18 -7.16
CA ALA A 207 -5.72 12.71 -8.50
C ALA A 207 -6.58 11.49 -8.86
N LEU A 208 -6.78 11.30 -10.17
CA LEU A 208 -7.33 10.09 -10.76
C LEU A 208 -6.31 9.56 -11.76
N PRO A 209 -6.10 8.23 -11.84
CA PRO A 209 -5.20 7.68 -12.84
C PRO A 209 -5.81 7.78 -14.24
N THR A 210 -4.96 7.71 -15.26
CA THR A 210 -5.38 7.67 -16.67
C THR A 210 -6.02 6.33 -17.05
N GLU A 211 -5.55 5.24 -16.45
CA GLU A 211 -6.08 3.90 -16.61
C GLU A 211 -5.97 3.09 -15.31
N TRP A 212 -6.79 2.04 -15.20
CA TRP A 212 -6.69 1.04 -14.15
C TRP A 212 -6.18 -0.28 -14.72
N LEU A 213 -5.08 -0.80 -14.20
CA LEU A 213 -4.47 -2.04 -14.70
C LEU A 213 -5.20 -3.29 -14.22
N ASP A 214 -5.76 -3.28 -13.01
CA ASP A 214 -6.65 -4.37 -12.57
C ASP A 214 -7.99 -4.27 -13.33
N PRO A 215 -8.36 -5.27 -14.16
CA PRO A 215 -9.58 -5.24 -14.97
C PRO A 215 -10.85 -5.05 -14.14
N ARG A 216 -10.80 -5.39 -12.84
CA ARG A 216 -11.92 -5.23 -11.90
C ARG A 216 -12.25 -3.76 -11.64
N PHE A 217 -11.35 -2.85 -11.97
CA PHE A 217 -11.53 -1.40 -11.85
C PHE A 217 -11.82 -0.72 -13.19
N ALA A 218 -12.05 -1.47 -14.29
CA ALA A 218 -12.31 -0.90 -15.61
C ALA A 218 -13.49 0.09 -15.67
N ARG A 219 -14.45 0.00 -14.74
CA ARG A 219 -15.60 0.92 -14.61
C ARG A 219 -15.39 2.04 -13.58
N THR A 220 -14.20 2.13 -13.00
CA THR A 220 -13.85 3.17 -12.03
C THR A 220 -13.43 4.43 -12.77
N ALA A 221 -13.78 5.59 -12.23
CA ALA A 221 -13.44 6.87 -12.86
C ALA A 221 -11.94 6.99 -13.14
N THR A 222 -11.62 7.54 -14.30
CA THR A 222 -10.27 7.92 -14.77
C THR A 222 -10.28 9.38 -15.19
N ARG A 223 -9.10 9.96 -15.41
CA ARG A 223 -8.96 11.27 -16.07
C ARG A 223 -8.35 11.11 -17.46
N PRO A 224 -8.62 12.02 -18.41
CA PRO A 224 -7.87 12.05 -19.66
C PRO A 224 -6.38 12.33 -19.39
N LEU A 225 -5.51 11.87 -20.29
CA LEU A 225 -4.09 12.20 -20.24
C LEU A 225 -3.93 13.71 -20.48
N LEU A 226 -3.56 14.45 -19.44
CA LEU A 226 -3.25 15.88 -19.54
C LEU A 226 -1.76 16.05 -19.82
N LYS A 227 -1.41 16.92 -20.78
CA LYS A 227 -0.01 17.27 -21.08
C LYS A 227 0.68 17.98 -19.91
N ASP A 228 -0.10 18.66 -19.09
CA ASP A 228 0.37 19.37 -17.90
C ASP A 228 -0.53 18.99 -16.72
N SER A 229 -0.12 17.96 -15.97
CA SER A 229 -0.70 17.67 -14.67
C SER A 229 -0.12 18.70 -13.70
N GLY A 230 -0.76 19.86 -13.60
CA GLY A 230 -0.27 20.97 -12.77
C GLY A 230 0.19 20.50 -11.38
N ASP A 231 1.16 21.21 -10.81
CA ASP A 231 1.99 20.81 -9.67
C ASP A 231 1.21 20.13 -8.51
N LEU A 232 1.10 18.80 -8.59
CA LEU A 232 0.40 17.97 -7.61
C LEU A 232 1.23 17.79 -6.34
N SER A 233 2.56 17.98 -6.43
CA SER A 233 3.49 17.82 -5.31
C SER A 233 3.08 18.70 -4.13
N LYS A 234 2.65 19.93 -4.43
CA LYS A 234 2.13 20.86 -3.43
C LYS A 234 1.03 20.26 -2.59
N LYS A 235 0.15 19.40 -3.12
CA LYS A 235 -0.97 18.85 -2.35
C LYS A 235 -0.60 17.69 -1.43
N ILE A 236 0.63 17.16 -1.51
CA ILE A 236 1.07 16.01 -0.72
C ILE A 236 1.27 16.43 0.75
N TYR A 237 0.74 15.62 1.66
CA TYR A 237 0.98 15.76 3.10
C TYR A 237 2.34 15.23 3.52
N ALA A 238 2.69 14.04 3.06
CA ALA A 238 3.93 13.38 3.37
C ALA A 238 4.36 12.42 2.25
N THR A 239 5.66 12.22 2.13
CA THR A 239 6.27 11.22 1.25
C THR A 239 7.13 10.30 2.09
N ALA A 240 6.92 8.99 1.97
CA ALA A 240 7.71 7.99 2.66
C ALA A 240 8.46 7.08 1.69
N LEU A 241 9.69 6.71 2.04
CA LEU A 241 10.51 5.71 1.35
C LEU A 241 10.77 4.53 2.28
N SER A 242 10.40 3.33 1.87
CA SER A 242 10.51 2.10 2.65
C SER A 242 11.45 1.10 2.00
N LYS A 243 12.27 0.41 2.80
CA LYS A 243 13.19 -0.64 2.35
C LYS A 243 12.74 -2.00 2.86
N TYR A 244 12.47 -2.94 1.95
CA TYR A 244 12.04 -4.30 2.30
C TYR A 244 13.05 -5.36 1.84
N VAL A 245 13.21 -6.41 2.64
CA VAL A 245 14.03 -7.57 2.29
C VAL A 245 13.17 -8.83 2.33
N PHE A 246 13.36 -9.69 1.33
CA PHE A 246 12.70 -10.99 1.23
C PHE A 246 13.65 -12.07 1.73
N LYS A 247 13.16 -12.94 2.59
CA LYS A 247 13.96 -14.02 3.19
C LYS A 247 13.25 -15.35 3.11
N LEU A 248 13.98 -16.40 2.77
CA LEU A 248 13.57 -17.78 3.04
C LEU A 248 14.35 -18.23 4.28
N LYS A 249 13.63 -18.47 5.38
CA LYS A 249 14.23 -18.72 6.70
C LYS A 249 15.16 -17.56 7.10
N ARG A 250 16.48 -17.74 7.04
CA ARG A 250 17.49 -16.69 7.34
C ARG A 250 18.23 -16.20 6.09
N LEU A 251 18.09 -16.87 4.94
CA LEU A 251 18.73 -16.46 3.70
C LEU A 251 17.94 -15.32 3.07
N THR A 252 18.66 -14.29 2.64
CA THR A 252 18.09 -13.23 1.81
C THR A 252 17.94 -13.74 0.38
N VAL A 253 16.72 -13.68 -0.16
CA VAL A 253 16.44 -14.00 -1.56
C VAL A 253 16.71 -12.76 -2.40
N PRO A 254 17.51 -12.85 -3.48
CA PRO A 254 17.73 -11.72 -4.38
C PRO A 254 16.41 -11.17 -4.95
N LEU A 255 16.28 -9.84 -5.04
CA LEU A 255 15.02 -9.23 -5.48
C LEU A 255 14.66 -9.55 -6.93
N SER A 256 15.66 -9.70 -7.79
CA SER A 256 15.45 -10.16 -9.16
C SER A 256 14.72 -11.50 -9.20
N THR A 257 15.17 -12.47 -8.41
CA THR A 257 14.50 -13.79 -8.30
C THR A 257 13.05 -13.63 -7.82
N VAL A 258 12.81 -12.82 -6.78
CA VAL A 258 11.45 -12.61 -6.25
C VAL A 258 10.52 -12.01 -7.30
N LEU A 259 11.00 -11.02 -8.05
CA LEU A 259 10.24 -10.32 -9.09
C LEU A 259 10.01 -11.20 -10.34
N GLU A 260 11.01 -12.00 -10.75
CA GLU A 260 10.87 -13.01 -11.80
C GLU A 260 9.80 -14.04 -11.43
N GLN A 261 9.82 -14.58 -10.21
CA GLN A 261 8.80 -15.54 -9.76
C GLN A 261 7.42 -14.90 -9.62
N ALA A 262 7.34 -13.58 -9.39
CA ALA A 262 6.09 -12.83 -9.44
C ALA A 262 5.60 -12.55 -10.86
N GLY A 263 6.41 -12.82 -11.89
CA GLY A 263 6.10 -12.52 -13.29
C GLY A 263 6.09 -11.01 -13.58
N LEU A 264 6.87 -10.24 -12.82
CA LEU A 264 6.97 -8.78 -12.93
C LEU A 264 8.20 -8.33 -13.72
N LEU A 265 9.10 -9.26 -14.07
CA LEU A 265 10.25 -8.98 -14.92
C LEU A 265 10.08 -9.65 -16.29
N PRO A 266 10.34 -8.92 -17.39
CA PRO A 266 10.40 -9.50 -18.72
C PRO A 266 11.68 -10.32 -18.87
N THR A 267 11.76 -11.17 -19.89
CA THR A 267 12.97 -11.94 -20.18
C THR A 267 14.11 -11.01 -20.55
N ARG A 268 15.27 -11.17 -19.88
CA ARG A 268 16.49 -10.40 -20.12
C ARG A 268 17.62 -11.35 -20.58
N PRO A 269 18.33 -11.04 -21.69
CA PRO A 269 19.55 -11.75 -22.05
C PRO A 269 20.58 -11.68 -20.91
N GLY A 270 21.11 -12.83 -20.48
CA GLY A 270 22.02 -12.90 -19.32
C GLY A 270 21.33 -12.95 -17.95
N GLY A 271 19.99 -12.84 -17.90
CA GLY A 271 19.22 -12.90 -16.66
C GLY A 271 19.21 -11.58 -15.86
N TRP A 272 18.50 -11.58 -14.73
CA TRP A 272 18.38 -10.40 -13.84
C TRP A 272 19.29 -10.49 -12.61
N VAL A 273 20.18 -11.47 -12.53
CA VAL A 273 21.12 -11.58 -11.41
C VAL A 273 22.02 -10.35 -11.42
N ILE A 274 22.03 -9.61 -10.32
CA ILE A 274 22.90 -8.45 -10.14
C ILE A 274 24.18 -8.95 -9.48
N GLY A 275 25.24 -9.15 -10.27
CA GLY A 275 26.58 -9.44 -9.76
C GLY A 275 27.26 -8.21 -9.17
N GLU A 276 28.35 -8.41 -8.42
CA GLU A 276 29.23 -7.31 -7.97
C GLU A 276 29.92 -6.62 -9.16
N GLN A 277 30.15 -7.35 -10.25
CA GLN A 277 30.80 -6.86 -11.48
C GLN A 277 29.85 -6.11 -12.45
N ASP A 278 28.52 -6.27 -12.31
CA ASP A 278 27.53 -5.60 -13.17
C ASP A 278 27.34 -4.11 -12.82
N LEU A 279 27.97 -3.64 -11.74
CA LEU A 279 28.05 -2.23 -11.40
C LEU A 279 28.96 -1.46 -12.38
N GLU A 280 29.87 -2.14 -13.08
CA GLU A 280 30.81 -1.52 -14.03
C GLU A 280 30.62 -1.96 -15.50
N ALA A 281 30.05 -3.14 -15.76
CA ALA A 281 30.16 -3.80 -17.09
C ALA A 281 29.05 -3.50 -18.13
N VAL A 282 28.11 -2.58 -17.90
CA VAL A 282 27.18 -2.12 -18.97
C VAL A 282 27.27 -0.61 -19.11
N GLY A 283 28.48 -0.16 -19.41
CA GLY A 283 28.80 1.14 -20.02
C GLY A 283 28.76 1.05 -21.55
N LEU A 284 27.62 0.64 -22.11
CA LEU A 284 27.34 0.80 -23.53
C LEU A 284 26.10 1.69 -23.67
N ASP A 285 26.38 2.88 -24.19
CA ASP A 285 25.47 3.90 -24.70
C ASP A 285 24.51 4.58 -23.72
N GLY A 286 25.05 5.58 -23.03
CA GLY A 286 24.30 6.70 -22.44
C GLY A 286 23.70 7.67 -23.48
N SER A 287 23.67 7.29 -24.75
CA SER A 287 23.01 8.02 -25.84
C SER A 287 21.64 7.39 -26.11
N SER A 288 20.59 8.03 -25.59
CA SER A 288 19.21 7.88 -26.06
C SER A 288 18.74 6.44 -26.29
N ILE A 289 18.52 5.67 -25.22
CA ILE A 289 17.54 4.59 -25.32
C ILE A 289 16.22 5.30 -25.66
N GLY A 290 15.79 5.18 -26.90
CA GLY A 290 14.50 5.66 -27.39
C GLY A 290 13.38 4.88 -26.70
N ILE A 291 13.18 5.14 -25.41
CA ILE A 291 12.05 4.60 -24.65
C ILE A 291 10.85 5.42 -25.09
N SER A 292 10.17 4.95 -26.12
CA SER A 292 8.81 5.39 -26.40
C SER A 292 7.99 5.20 -25.12
N LYS A 293 7.34 6.27 -24.62
CA LYS A 293 6.44 6.18 -23.46
C LYS A 293 5.34 5.13 -23.67
N ASP A 294 4.99 4.90 -24.95
CA ASP A 294 3.95 3.99 -25.41
C ASP A 294 4.46 2.60 -25.84
N GLY A 295 5.76 2.32 -25.67
CA GLY A 295 6.36 1.02 -25.99
C GLY A 295 6.07 -0.07 -24.96
N GLU A 296 6.20 -1.34 -25.36
CA GLU A 296 6.10 -2.49 -24.47
C GLU A 296 7.08 -2.41 -23.29
N TRP A 297 6.72 -3.02 -22.15
CA TRP A 297 7.60 -3.10 -20.98
C TRP A 297 8.67 -4.18 -21.16
N ASP A 298 9.62 -3.90 -22.04
CA ASP A 298 10.79 -4.74 -22.29
C ASP A 298 11.84 -4.65 -21.17
N TRP A 299 12.87 -5.50 -21.22
CA TRP A 299 13.90 -5.54 -20.19
C TRP A 299 14.71 -4.24 -20.11
N ARG A 300 14.88 -3.53 -21.23
CA ARG A 300 15.62 -2.26 -21.29
C ARG A 300 14.87 -1.16 -20.54
N ARG A 301 13.56 -1.03 -20.78
CA ARG A 301 12.70 -0.06 -20.07
C ARG A 301 12.67 -0.35 -18.57
N VAL A 302 12.52 -1.62 -18.19
CA VAL A 302 12.51 -2.02 -16.77
C VAL A 302 13.85 -1.72 -16.09
N GLU A 303 14.98 -2.06 -16.72
CA GLU A 303 16.32 -1.78 -16.19
C GLU A 303 16.61 -0.27 -16.12
N ALA A 304 16.18 0.51 -17.12
CA ALA A 304 16.33 1.96 -17.13
C ALA A 304 15.55 2.61 -15.96
N GLN A 305 14.31 2.18 -15.71
CA GLN A 305 13.52 2.65 -14.56
C GLN A 305 14.17 2.26 -13.23
N ARG A 306 14.66 1.01 -13.13
CA ARG A 306 15.40 0.55 -11.95
C ARG A 306 16.64 1.41 -11.67
N ARG A 307 17.49 1.63 -12.68
CA ARG A 307 18.71 2.45 -12.56
C ARG A 307 18.40 3.89 -12.19
N ARG A 308 17.40 4.50 -12.82
CA ARG A 308 16.92 5.85 -12.48
C ARG A 308 16.51 5.94 -11.01
N GLY A 309 15.79 4.94 -10.51
CA GLY A 309 15.43 4.88 -9.10
C GLY A 309 16.63 4.69 -8.17
N ILE A 310 17.65 3.91 -8.56
CA ILE A 310 18.91 3.77 -7.79
C ILE A 310 19.64 5.12 -7.73
N GLU A 311 19.82 5.79 -8.87
CA GLU A 311 20.44 7.12 -8.93
C GLU A 311 19.67 8.12 -8.06
N LEU A 312 18.33 8.06 -8.08
CA LEU A 312 17.48 8.93 -7.29
C LEU A 312 17.71 8.74 -5.79
N ILE A 313 17.70 7.50 -5.28
CA ILE A 313 17.91 7.23 -3.84
C ILE A 313 19.35 7.45 -3.37
N SER A 314 20.32 7.51 -4.28
CA SER A 314 21.71 7.84 -3.96
C SER A 314 21.92 9.34 -3.69
N LYS A 315 20.98 10.21 -4.08
CA LYS A 315 21.08 11.66 -3.88
C LYS A 315 20.80 12.04 -2.41
N PRO A 316 21.49 13.04 -1.85
CA PRO A 316 21.29 13.44 -0.46
C PRO A 316 19.86 13.98 -0.20
N ASN A 317 19.28 14.68 -1.18
CA ASN A 317 17.92 15.22 -1.13
C ASN A 317 16.88 14.31 -1.82
N HIS A 318 17.12 13.01 -1.86
CA HIS A 318 16.29 12.06 -2.62
C HIS A 318 14.80 12.12 -2.24
N LEU A 319 14.45 12.31 -0.97
CA LEU A 319 13.04 12.42 -0.56
C LEU A 319 12.33 13.64 -1.15
N ASP A 320 13.03 14.78 -1.27
CA ASP A 320 12.47 15.97 -1.91
C ASP A 320 12.23 15.70 -3.40
N LEU A 321 13.21 15.09 -4.08
CA LEU A 321 13.09 14.76 -5.49
C LEU A 321 11.99 13.72 -5.77
N ILE A 322 11.83 12.73 -4.88
CA ILE A 322 10.73 11.75 -4.96
C ILE A 322 9.39 12.44 -4.76
N HIS A 323 9.29 13.36 -3.80
CA HIS A 323 8.08 14.13 -3.53
C HIS A 323 7.63 14.95 -4.74
N ASP A 324 8.58 15.63 -5.40
CA ASP A 324 8.30 16.46 -6.59
C ASP A 324 7.89 15.61 -7.81
N GLY A 325 8.27 14.32 -7.82
CA GLY A 325 7.98 13.39 -8.91
C GLY A 325 6.55 12.80 -8.92
N PHE A 326 5.68 13.17 -7.98
CA PHE A 326 4.31 12.63 -7.94
C PHE A 326 3.45 13.15 -9.10
N ASP A 327 3.08 12.24 -10.00
CA ASP A 327 2.36 12.56 -11.24
C ASP A 327 0.84 12.28 -11.16
N GLY A 328 0.36 11.74 -10.03
CA GLY A 328 -1.03 11.34 -9.84
C GLY A 328 -1.49 10.18 -10.73
N GLY A 329 -0.60 9.27 -11.11
CA GLY A 329 -0.92 8.12 -11.96
C GLY A 329 -1.13 8.51 -13.42
N SER A 330 -0.30 9.42 -13.95
CA SER A 330 -0.31 9.80 -15.38
C SER A 330 -0.14 8.60 -16.28
N GLU A 331 0.56 7.59 -15.76
CA GLU A 331 0.93 6.35 -16.41
C GLU A 331 0.08 5.16 -15.93
N GLY A 332 -1.09 5.42 -15.31
CA GLY A 332 -2.01 4.42 -14.79
C GLY A 332 -1.77 4.03 -13.33
N ALA A 333 -2.73 3.32 -12.74
CA ALA A 333 -2.64 2.75 -11.39
C ALA A 333 -3.15 1.30 -11.37
N ILE A 334 -2.67 0.50 -10.42
CA ILE A 334 -3.07 -0.90 -10.26
C ILE A 334 -4.54 -1.00 -9.89
N GLY A 335 -4.93 -0.34 -8.80
CA GLY A 335 -6.27 -0.45 -8.24
C GLY A 335 -6.42 0.36 -6.97
N ARG A 336 -7.65 0.46 -6.48
CA ARG A 336 -8.00 1.20 -5.26
C ARG A 336 -8.60 0.26 -4.21
N PHE A 337 -8.02 0.21 -3.02
CA PHE A 337 -8.37 -0.76 -1.99
C PHE A 337 -8.68 -0.11 -0.64
N SER A 338 -9.36 -0.90 0.19
CA SER A 338 -9.76 -0.59 1.56
C SER A 338 -9.70 -1.90 2.36
N PRO A 339 -9.41 -1.85 3.68
CA PRO A 339 -9.05 -0.67 4.47
C PRO A 339 -7.68 -0.12 4.07
N GLY A 340 -7.55 1.20 3.96
CA GLY A 340 -6.23 1.82 4.10
C GLY A 340 -5.84 1.89 5.54
#